data_AF-A0A0G9H030-F1
#
_entry.id   AF-A0A0G9H030-F1
#
_cell.length_a   1.000
_cell.length_b   1.000
_cell.length_c   1.000
_cell.angle_alpha   90.00
_cell.angle_beta   90.00
_cell.angle_gamma   90.00
#
_symmetry.space_group_name_H-M   'P 1'
#
loop_
_entity.id
_entity.type
_entity.pdbx_description
1 polymer ?
#
loop_
_entity_poly.entity_id
_entity_poly.type
_entity_poly.pdbx_seq_one_letter_code
_entity_poly.pdbx_strand_id
1 'polypeptide(L)'
;MNKINKPALLLALSLNLAGAIQPVLAQDASTHAAAIADAMPAGYRDWKLVSVAHEEGNLNDIRAILGNDIAIEAYRSGKLPFPDGAIIARIAWQYVPSEENNKAFGREQSFIAGQPTNVQFMIKNSKAYASTGGWGYVQFNGGKPAHMDAHACYACHVPVEQRDFVFTRYSP
;
A
#
# COMPACT_ATOMS: atom_id res chain seq x y z
N MET A 1 -8.63 53.63 65.54
CA MET A 1 -8.31 52.26 65.08
C MET A 1 -9.02 52.07 63.72
N ASN A 2 -8.27 52.21 62.61
CA ASN A 2 -7.96 51.16 61.62
C ASN A 2 -9.19 50.65 60.83
N LYS A 3 -9.34 50.69 59.48
CA LYS A 3 -8.45 50.61 58.29
C LYS A 3 -9.24 51.16 57.06
N ILE A 4 -8.74 52.06 56.21
CA ILE A 4 -8.00 51.88 54.93
C ILE A 4 -8.47 50.75 53.98
N ASN A 5 -8.98 51.20 52.82
CA ASN A 5 -9.25 50.63 51.48
C ASN A 5 -8.68 49.27 51.04
N LYS A 6 -9.42 48.63 50.11
CA LYS A 6 -8.94 48.21 48.76
C LYS A 6 -10.11 47.78 47.85
N PRO A 7 -10.23 48.26 46.60
CA PRO A 7 -11.11 47.67 45.60
C PRO A 7 -10.44 46.40 45.04
N ALA A 8 -11.17 45.29 45.02
CA ALA A 8 -10.71 44.05 44.41
C ALA A 8 -10.80 44.17 42.87
N LEU A 9 -9.64 44.21 42.23
CA LEU A 9 -9.49 44.09 40.79
C LEU A 9 -9.75 42.63 40.40
N LEU A 10 -10.89 42.35 39.77
CA LEU A 10 -11.19 41.04 39.18
C LEU A 10 -10.37 40.88 37.90
N LEU A 11 -9.30 40.08 37.99
CA LEU A 11 -8.54 39.59 36.83
C LEU A 11 -9.40 38.53 36.12
N ALA A 12 -9.89 38.84 34.93
CA ALA A 12 -10.49 37.85 34.04
C ALA A 12 -9.38 36.97 33.46
N LEU A 13 -9.27 35.73 33.95
CA LEU A 13 -8.36 34.72 33.41
C LEU A 13 -9.00 34.12 32.15
N SER A 14 -8.69 34.68 30.98
CA SER A 14 -9.09 34.10 29.70
C SER A 14 -8.27 32.83 29.44
N LEU A 15 -8.87 31.66 29.68
CA LEU A 15 -8.31 30.36 29.35
C LEU A 15 -8.33 30.18 27.82
N ASN A 16 -7.19 30.43 27.17
CA ASN A 16 -7.00 30.06 25.77
C ASN A 16 -6.83 28.54 25.67
N LEU A 17 -7.93 27.81 25.46
CA LEU A 17 -7.87 26.42 24.97
C LEU A 17 -7.51 26.45 23.48
N ALA A 18 -6.24 26.70 23.18
CA ALA A 18 -5.68 26.32 21.88
C ALA A 18 -5.48 24.79 21.90
N GLY A 19 -6.56 24.06 21.61
CA GLY A 19 -6.48 22.63 21.33
C GLY A 19 -5.64 22.43 20.07
N ALA A 20 -4.38 22.04 20.25
CA ALA A 20 -3.54 21.62 19.15
C ALA A 20 -4.17 20.36 18.53
N ILE A 21 -4.80 20.51 17.37
CA ILE A 21 -5.20 19.38 16.52
C ILE A 21 -3.90 18.74 16.06
N GLN A 22 -3.43 17.71 16.77
CA GLN A 22 -2.31 16.92 16.30
C GLN A 22 -2.76 16.07 15.09
N PRO A 23 -1.92 15.94 14.05
CA PRO A 23 -2.27 15.16 12.87
C PRO A 23 -2.15 13.67 13.21
N VAL A 24 -3.27 13.05 13.57
CA VAL A 24 -3.38 11.60 13.86
C VAL A 24 -2.86 10.73 12.70
N LEU A 25 -2.97 11.22 11.46
CA LEU A 25 -2.60 10.48 10.25
C LEU A 25 -1.12 10.08 10.15
N ALA A 26 -0.21 10.88 10.72
CA ALA A 26 1.23 10.64 10.56
C ALA A 26 1.76 9.49 11.45
N GLN A 27 1.08 9.23 12.57
CA GLN A 27 1.47 8.20 13.52
C GLN A 27 0.92 6.81 13.13
N ASP A 28 -0.25 6.79 12.49
CA ASP A 28 -0.81 5.56 11.91
C ASP A 28 0.03 5.05 10.74
N ALA A 29 0.44 5.93 9.81
CA ALA A 29 1.20 5.53 8.62
C ALA A 29 2.59 4.96 8.92
N SER A 30 3.30 5.48 9.94
CA SER A 30 4.61 4.94 10.35
C SER A 30 4.49 3.59 11.05
N THR A 31 3.46 3.42 11.87
CA THR A 31 3.16 2.14 12.54
C THR A 31 2.75 1.06 11.52
N HIS A 32 2.00 1.42 10.47
CA HIS A 32 1.62 0.51 9.39
C HIS A 32 2.81 0.13 8.49
N ALA A 33 3.70 1.07 8.17
CA ALA A 33 4.89 0.83 7.36
C ALA A 33 5.87 -0.17 8.00
N ALA A 34 6.10 -0.06 9.32
CA ALA A 34 6.92 -1.02 10.06
C ALA A 34 6.23 -2.40 10.20
N ALA A 35 4.91 -2.43 10.37
CA ALA A 35 4.16 -3.68 10.58
C ALA A 35 4.14 -4.62 9.36
N ILE A 36 4.28 -4.09 8.13
CA ILE A 36 4.20 -4.88 6.89
C ILE A 36 5.55 -5.54 6.53
N ALA A 37 6.65 -5.09 7.14
CA ALA A 37 7.97 -5.71 6.93
C ALA A 37 8.02 -7.16 7.47
N ASP A 38 7.29 -7.45 8.55
CA ASP A 38 7.35 -8.72 9.26
C ASP A 38 6.17 -9.66 8.96
N ALA A 39 5.01 -9.10 8.59
CA ALA A 39 3.80 -9.88 8.32
C ALA A 39 2.97 -9.28 7.19
N MET A 40 2.27 -10.14 6.44
CA MET A 40 1.33 -9.69 5.42
C MET A 40 0.16 -8.94 6.08
N PRO A 41 -0.34 -7.82 5.49
CA PRO A 41 -1.53 -7.14 5.97
C PRO A 41 -2.71 -8.10 6.10
N ALA A 42 -3.39 -8.10 7.25
CA ALA A 42 -4.59 -8.92 7.42
C ALA A 42 -5.68 -8.55 6.41
N GLY A 43 -6.40 -9.55 5.88
CA GLY A 43 -7.50 -9.33 4.95
C GLY A 43 -7.10 -8.82 3.55
N TYR A 44 -5.81 -8.78 3.21
CA TYR A 44 -5.35 -8.26 1.91
C TYR A 44 -5.95 -8.98 0.69
N ARG A 45 -6.40 -10.23 0.86
CA ARG A 45 -7.08 -10.99 -0.21
C ARG A 45 -8.49 -10.48 -0.52
N ASP A 46 -9.10 -9.75 0.41
CA ASP A 46 -10.42 -9.12 0.25
C ASP A 46 -10.32 -7.68 -0.28
N TRP A 47 -9.10 -7.19 -0.49
CA TRP A 47 -8.88 -5.89 -1.10
C TRP A 47 -9.35 -5.87 -2.55
N LYS A 48 -9.68 -4.68 -3.03
CA LYS A 48 -10.33 -4.53 -4.34
C LYS A 48 -9.30 -4.76 -5.44
N LEU A 49 -9.73 -5.44 -6.49
CA LEU A 49 -8.93 -5.66 -7.69
C LEU A 49 -8.62 -4.31 -8.35
N VAL A 50 -7.34 -4.09 -8.62
CA VAL A 50 -6.83 -2.98 -9.43
C VAL A 50 -6.70 -3.43 -10.88
N SER A 51 -6.04 -4.57 -11.13
CA SER A 51 -5.82 -5.12 -12.46
C SER A 51 -5.28 -6.55 -12.38
N VAL A 52 -5.11 -7.19 -13.54
CA VAL A 52 -4.45 -8.48 -13.71
C VAL A 52 -3.30 -8.34 -14.71
N ALA A 53 -2.26 -9.15 -14.57
CA ALA A 53 -1.19 -9.23 -15.55
C ALA A 53 -0.70 -10.67 -15.72
N HIS A 54 -0.18 -10.95 -16.90
CA HIS A 54 0.52 -12.19 -17.23
C HIS A 54 1.97 -11.82 -17.58
N GLU A 55 2.93 -12.56 -17.02
CA GLU A 55 4.35 -12.48 -17.34
C GLU A 55 4.70 -13.70 -18.21
N GLU A 56 4.84 -13.45 -19.52
CA GLU A 56 5.13 -14.48 -20.53
C GLU A 56 6.65 -14.76 -20.66
N GLY A 57 7.48 -14.10 -19.85
CA GLY A 57 8.93 -14.26 -19.88
C GLY A 57 9.41 -15.39 -18.97
N ASN A 58 10.43 -15.09 -18.16
CA ASN A 58 11.17 -16.13 -17.44
C ASN A 58 10.46 -16.67 -16.20
N LEU A 59 9.40 -16.01 -15.72
CA LEU A 59 8.74 -16.38 -14.46
C LEU A 59 7.47 -17.21 -14.69
N ASN A 60 6.88 -17.18 -15.90
CA ASN A 60 5.62 -17.85 -16.26
C ASN A 60 4.54 -17.66 -15.17
N ASP A 61 4.26 -16.39 -14.84
CA ASP A 61 3.34 -16.05 -13.77
C ASP A 61 2.09 -15.29 -14.23
N ILE A 62 0.95 -15.62 -13.63
CA ILE A 62 -0.26 -14.83 -13.67
C ILE A 62 -0.46 -14.17 -12.30
N ARG A 63 -0.87 -12.91 -12.32
CA ARG A 63 -0.90 -12.06 -11.13
C ARG A 63 -2.15 -11.20 -11.09
N ALA A 64 -2.70 -11.05 -9.88
CA ALA A 64 -3.70 -10.04 -9.59
C ALA A 64 -3.05 -8.95 -8.73
N ILE A 65 -3.41 -7.70 -9.03
CA ILE A 65 -2.98 -6.53 -8.28
C ILE A 65 -4.17 -6.05 -7.49
N LEU A 66 -4.04 -5.96 -6.17
CA LEU A 66 -5.07 -5.51 -5.25
C LEU A 66 -4.64 -4.19 -4.60
N GLY A 67 -5.61 -3.36 -4.24
CA GLY A 67 -5.36 -2.10 -3.54
C GLY A 67 -6.22 -2.00 -2.29
N ASN A 68 -5.64 -1.50 -1.20
CA ASN A 68 -6.46 -1.05 -0.06
C ASN A 68 -7.33 0.14 -0.47
N ASP A 69 -8.26 0.54 0.40
CA ASP A 69 -9.23 1.59 0.06
C ASP A 69 -8.56 2.92 -0.34
N ILE A 70 -7.43 3.27 0.30
CA ILE A 70 -6.66 4.48 -0.03
C ILE A 70 -6.07 4.38 -1.45
N ALA A 71 -5.46 3.23 -1.80
CA ALA A 71 -4.91 3.03 -3.13
C ALA A 71 -6.01 3.03 -4.21
N ILE A 72 -7.15 2.38 -3.93
CA ILE A 72 -8.27 2.30 -4.88
C ILE A 72 -8.90 3.67 -5.14
N GLU A 73 -9.07 4.48 -4.10
CA GLU A 73 -9.56 5.84 -4.27
C GLU A 73 -8.58 6.65 -5.13
N ALA A 74 -7.29 6.58 -4.84
CA ALA A 74 -6.27 7.27 -5.63
C ALA A 74 -6.25 6.81 -7.10
N TYR A 75 -6.39 5.51 -7.35
CA TYR A 75 -6.51 4.94 -8.69
C TYR A 75 -7.73 5.48 -9.45
N ARG A 76 -8.90 5.48 -8.81
CA ARG A 76 -10.17 5.89 -9.43
C ARG A 76 -10.23 7.39 -9.69
N SER A 77 -9.65 8.20 -8.80
CA SER A 77 -9.61 9.65 -8.93
C SER A 77 -8.42 10.17 -9.74
N GLY A 78 -7.50 9.29 -10.17
CA GLY A 78 -6.25 9.67 -10.83
C GLY A 78 -5.29 10.48 -9.94
N LYS A 79 -5.37 10.32 -8.62
CA LYS A 79 -4.57 11.10 -7.67
C LYS A 79 -3.12 10.62 -7.65
N LEU A 80 -2.20 11.53 -7.95
CA LEU A 80 -0.76 11.33 -7.84
C LEU A 80 -0.12 12.52 -7.09
N PRO A 81 0.93 12.28 -6.28
CA PRO A 81 1.38 10.97 -5.81
C PRO A 81 0.30 10.24 -4.99
N PHE A 82 0.44 8.92 -4.82
CA PHE A 82 -0.45 8.16 -3.95
C PHE A 82 -0.35 8.72 -2.52
N PRO A 83 -1.47 8.78 -1.77
CA PRO A 83 -1.44 9.22 -0.37
C PRO A 83 -0.64 8.25 0.49
N ASP A 84 0.02 8.77 1.53
CA ASP A 84 0.60 7.92 2.58
C ASP A 84 -0.46 6.98 3.17
N GLY A 85 -0.07 5.72 3.40
CA GLY A 85 -0.98 4.64 3.79
C GLY A 85 -1.60 3.88 2.61
N ALA A 86 -1.39 4.32 1.36
CA ALA A 86 -1.73 3.49 0.20
C ALA A 86 -0.90 2.20 0.20
N ILE A 87 -1.56 1.07 -0.02
CA ILE A 87 -0.90 -0.24 -0.14
C ILE A 87 -1.40 -0.92 -1.41
N ILE A 88 -0.45 -1.39 -2.21
CA ILE A 88 -0.69 -2.17 -3.42
C ILE A 88 -0.11 -3.56 -3.20
N ALA A 89 -0.96 -4.58 -3.28
CA ALA A 89 -0.56 -5.98 -3.19
C ALA A 89 -0.49 -6.59 -4.59
N ARG A 90 0.54 -7.38 -4.87
CA ARG A 90 0.66 -8.25 -6.04
C ARG A 90 0.64 -9.68 -5.56
N ILE A 91 -0.39 -10.42 -5.91
CA ILE A 91 -0.48 -11.87 -5.68
C ILE A 91 -0.17 -12.60 -6.97
N ALA A 92 0.75 -13.56 -6.91
CA ALA A 92 1.23 -14.28 -8.07
C ALA A 92 1.08 -15.79 -7.92
N TRP A 93 0.78 -16.44 -9.04
CA TRP A 93 0.67 -17.88 -9.20
C TRP A 93 1.36 -18.30 -10.49
N GLN A 94 1.69 -19.58 -10.57
CA GLN A 94 2.06 -20.19 -11.85
C GLN A 94 0.90 -20.09 -12.84
N TYR A 95 1.21 -19.77 -14.10
CA TYR A 95 0.26 -19.84 -15.20
C TYR A 95 0.27 -21.26 -15.79
N VAL A 96 -0.84 -21.99 -15.65
CA VAL A 96 -0.92 -23.42 -16.02
C VAL A 96 -2.16 -23.72 -16.87
N PRO A 97 -2.13 -24.72 -17.77
CA PRO A 97 -3.30 -25.11 -18.53
C PRO A 97 -4.41 -25.65 -17.62
N SER A 98 -5.66 -25.37 -17.96
CA SER A 98 -6.83 -25.96 -17.29
C SER A 98 -7.29 -27.20 -18.05
N GLU A 99 -6.98 -28.40 -17.54
CA GLU A 99 -7.41 -29.66 -18.15
C GLU A 99 -8.93 -29.76 -18.28
N GLU A 100 -9.67 -29.30 -17.25
CA GLU A 100 -11.12 -29.29 -17.24
C GLU A 100 -11.70 -28.44 -18.37
N ASN A 101 -11.23 -27.19 -18.50
CA ASN A 101 -11.70 -26.30 -19.55
C ASN A 101 -11.27 -26.82 -20.93
N ASN A 102 -10.02 -27.27 -21.06
CA ASN A 102 -9.49 -27.77 -22.32
C ASN A 102 -10.27 -29.00 -22.82
N LYS A 103 -10.69 -29.88 -21.92
CA LYS A 103 -11.58 -31.01 -22.24
C LYS A 103 -12.93 -30.52 -22.76
N ALA A 104 -13.51 -29.48 -22.16
CA ALA A 104 -14.77 -28.90 -22.63
C ALA A 104 -14.64 -28.28 -24.03
N PHE A 105 -13.50 -27.67 -24.36
CA PHE A 105 -13.24 -27.09 -25.68
C PHE A 105 -12.65 -28.07 -26.71
N GLY A 106 -12.25 -29.28 -26.30
CA GLY A 106 -11.61 -30.28 -27.16
C GLY A 106 -10.20 -29.90 -27.64
N ARG A 107 -9.58 -28.87 -27.06
CA ARG A 107 -8.23 -28.38 -27.37
C ARG A 107 -7.66 -27.58 -26.21
N GLU A 108 -6.35 -27.39 -26.18
CA GLU A 108 -5.72 -26.45 -25.27
C GLU A 108 -6.13 -25.01 -25.63
N GLN A 109 -6.80 -24.34 -24.69
CA GLN A 109 -7.35 -23.00 -24.89
C GLN A 109 -7.40 -22.18 -23.61
N SER A 110 -7.54 -22.82 -22.44
CA SER A 110 -7.74 -22.14 -21.17
C SER A 110 -6.58 -22.36 -20.22
N PHE A 111 -6.25 -21.32 -19.49
CA PHE A 111 -5.19 -21.31 -18.49
C PHE A 111 -5.71 -20.65 -17.22
N ILE A 112 -5.17 -21.07 -16.08
CA ILE A 112 -5.63 -20.68 -14.75
C ILE A 112 -4.44 -20.42 -13.82
N ALA A 113 -4.73 -19.83 -12.66
CA ALA A 113 -3.80 -19.73 -11.56
C ALA A 113 -3.56 -21.12 -10.95
N GLY A 114 -2.31 -21.58 -11.00
CA GLY A 114 -1.83 -22.81 -10.38
C GLY A 114 -1.31 -22.56 -8.96
N GLN A 115 -0.12 -23.10 -8.66
CA GLN A 115 0.49 -22.93 -7.34
C GLN A 115 0.87 -21.46 -7.08
N PRO A 116 0.62 -20.94 -5.87
CA PRO A 116 1.04 -19.59 -5.50
C PRO A 116 2.57 -19.50 -5.44
N THR A 117 3.14 -18.43 -5.97
CA THR A 117 4.60 -18.24 -6.02
C THR A 117 5.06 -17.27 -4.95
N ASN A 118 4.56 -16.04 -4.99
CA ASN A 118 4.86 -14.99 -4.02
C ASN A 118 3.72 -13.99 -3.88
N VAL A 119 3.80 -13.22 -2.79
CA VAL A 119 2.98 -12.04 -2.57
C VAL A 119 3.91 -10.87 -2.34
N GLN A 120 3.73 -9.77 -3.06
CA GLN A 120 4.54 -8.57 -2.92
C GLN A 120 3.66 -7.40 -2.52
N PHE A 121 4.22 -6.46 -1.76
CA PHE A 121 3.55 -5.24 -1.34
C PHE A 121 4.41 -4.03 -1.67
N MET A 122 3.75 -2.99 -2.18
CA MET A 122 4.26 -1.62 -2.18
C MET A 122 3.49 -0.81 -1.15
N ILE A 123 4.19 -0.11 -0.25
CA ILE A 123 3.61 0.66 0.86
C ILE A 123 4.02 2.12 0.74
N LYS A 124 3.05 3.03 0.61
CA LYS A 124 3.34 4.46 0.54
C LYS A 124 3.55 5.02 1.94
N ASN A 125 4.76 5.53 2.18
CA ASN A 125 5.09 6.37 3.33
C ASN A 125 6.23 7.30 2.94
N SER A 126 5.88 8.54 2.61
CA SER A 126 6.79 9.58 2.12
C SER A 126 7.97 9.85 3.06
N LYS A 127 7.78 9.70 4.37
CA LYS A 127 8.81 9.95 5.38
C LYS A 127 9.70 8.73 5.60
N ALA A 128 9.10 7.56 5.82
CA ALA A 128 9.84 6.34 6.14
C ALA A 128 10.64 5.82 4.94
N TYR A 129 10.16 6.06 3.72
CA TYR A 129 10.74 5.54 2.48
C TYR A 129 11.24 6.67 1.56
N ALA A 130 11.72 7.77 2.15
CA ALA A 130 12.16 8.93 1.38
C ALA A 130 13.27 8.61 0.36
N SER A 131 14.15 7.64 0.66
CA SER A 131 15.23 7.22 -0.25
C SER A 131 14.78 6.39 -1.45
N THR A 132 13.53 5.93 -1.46
CA THR A 132 12.94 5.06 -2.49
C THR A 132 11.65 5.66 -3.07
N GLY A 133 11.59 7.00 -3.19
CA GLY A 133 10.44 7.69 -3.79
C GLY A 133 9.16 7.65 -2.92
N GLY A 134 9.31 7.39 -1.63
CA GLY A 134 8.20 7.25 -0.69
C GLY A 134 7.54 5.87 -0.69
N TRP A 135 8.16 4.86 -1.32
CA TRP A 135 7.63 3.49 -1.40
C TRP A 135 8.52 2.47 -0.68
N GLY A 136 7.92 1.70 0.22
CA GLY A 136 8.50 0.48 0.76
C GLY A 136 8.15 -0.72 -0.12
N TYR A 137 9.07 -1.69 -0.22
CA TYR A 137 8.93 -2.90 -1.03
C TYR A 137 9.15 -4.13 -0.17
N VAL A 138 8.19 -5.06 -0.14
CA VAL A 138 8.28 -6.30 0.64
C VAL A 138 7.76 -7.47 -0.18
N GLN A 139 8.37 -8.65 -0.05
CA GLN A 139 7.89 -9.90 -0.64
C GLN A 139 7.75 -10.97 0.42
N PHE A 140 6.76 -11.83 0.22
CA PHE A 140 6.52 -13.03 1.00
C PHE A 140 6.53 -14.25 0.10
N ASN A 141 7.28 -15.28 0.50
CA ASN A 141 7.32 -16.59 -0.14
C ASN A 141 6.79 -17.63 0.86
N GLY A 142 5.75 -18.38 0.49
CA GLY A 142 5.12 -19.34 1.42
C GLY A 142 4.63 -18.70 2.73
N GLY A 143 4.23 -17.43 2.69
CA GLY A 143 3.77 -16.66 3.85
C GLY A 143 4.86 -16.09 4.77
N LYS A 144 6.14 -16.24 4.41
CA LYS A 144 7.27 -15.71 5.19
C LYS A 144 7.95 -14.56 4.45
N PRO A 145 8.43 -13.51 5.14
CA PRO A 145 9.20 -12.45 4.52
C PRO A 145 10.41 -13.02 3.75
N ALA A 146 10.62 -12.50 2.54
CA ALA A 146 11.80 -12.77 1.74
C ALA A 146 12.71 -11.52 1.76
N HIS A 147 14.02 -11.73 1.80
CA HIS A 147 14.97 -10.62 1.71
C HIS A 147 14.91 -9.98 0.32
N MET A 148 14.76 -8.66 0.29
CA MET A 148 14.79 -7.84 -0.93
C MET A 148 15.62 -6.59 -0.70
N ASP A 149 16.36 -6.18 -1.71
CA ASP A 149 16.96 -4.85 -1.72
C ASP A 149 15.94 -3.81 -2.22
N ALA A 150 15.45 -2.99 -1.31
CA ALA A 150 14.50 -1.94 -1.62
C ALA A 150 15.02 -0.93 -2.67
N HIS A 151 16.33 -0.69 -2.74
CA HIS A 151 16.90 0.21 -3.75
C HIS A 151 16.93 -0.43 -5.14
N ALA A 152 17.18 -1.74 -5.23
CA ALA A 152 17.06 -2.47 -6.49
C ALA A 152 15.61 -2.45 -7.01
N CYS A 153 14.62 -2.62 -6.12
CA CYS A 153 13.20 -2.51 -6.48
C CYS A 153 12.85 -1.09 -6.94
N TYR A 154 13.26 -0.09 -6.17
CA TYR A 154 13.04 1.31 -6.53
C TYR A 154 13.67 1.65 -7.89
N ALA A 155 14.92 1.26 -8.14
CA ALA A 155 15.60 1.50 -9.41
C ALA A 155 14.84 0.92 -10.62
N CYS A 156 14.23 -0.27 -10.46
CA CYS A 156 13.38 -0.86 -11.49
C CYS A 156 12.07 -0.07 -11.71
N HIS A 157 11.59 0.66 -10.71
CA HIS A 157 10.38 1.48 -10.74
C HIS A 157 10.59 2.95 -11.12
N VAL A 158 11.83 3.46 -11.10
CA VAL A 158 12.19 4.82 -11.56
C VAL A 158 11.69 5.16 -12.96
N PRO A 159 11.70 4.26 -13.97
CA PRO A 159 11.22 4.58 -15.32
C PRO A 159 9.76 5.04 -15.41
N VAL A 160 8.98 4.86 -14.34
CA VAL A 160 7.58 5.29 -14.26
C VAL A 160 7.35 6.29 -13.12
N GLU A 161 8.35 7.09 -12.78
CA GLU A 161 8.29 8.17 -11.79
C GLU A 161 7.10 9.11 -12.01
N GLN A 162 6.74 9.46 -13.25
CA GLN A 162 5.58 10.31 -13.53
C GLN A 162 4.23 9.69 -13.12
N ARG A 163 4.23 8.41 -12.74
CA ARG A 163 3.08 7.68 -12.18
C ARG A 163 3.31 7.27 -10.73
N ASP A 164 4.12 8.05 -10.02
CA ASP A 164 4.52 7.79 -8.64
C ASP A 164 5.13 6.40 -8.47
N PHE A 165 6.01 6.01 -9.39
CA PHE A 165 6.75 4.74 -9.36
C PHE A 165 5.87 3.49 -9.45
N VAL A 166 4.62 3.59 -9.93
CA VAL A 166 3.68 2.46 -10.00
C VAL A 166 3.36 2.12 -11.46
N PHE A 167 3.69 0.89 -11.88
CA PHE A 167 3.43 0.43 -13.26
C PHE A 167 1.96 0.18 -13.56
N THR A 168 1.25 -0.44 -12.61
CA THR A 168 -0.14 -0.90 -12.78
C THR A 168 -1.09 0.28 -12.89
N ARG A 169 -2.00 0.23 -13.87
CA ARG A 169 -3.15 1.12 -13.97
C ARG A 169 -4.40 0.39 -13.48
N TYR A 170 -5.37 1.16 -13.00
CA TYR A 170 -6.69 0.62 -12.68
C TYR A 170 -7.39 0.17 -13.97
N SER A 171 -7.87 -1.07 -13.96
CA SER A 171 -8.69 -1.66 -15.00
C SER A 171 -10.15 -1.63 -14.52
N PRO A 172 -10.99 -0.71 -15.05
CA PRO A 172 -12.37 -0.54 -14.59
C PRO A 172 -13.28 -1.71 -14.97
#